data_AF-A0A7C8EMG6-F1
#
_entry.id   AF-A0A7C8EMG6-F1
#
_cell.length_a   1.000
_cell.length_b   1.000
_cell.length_c   1.000
_cell.angle_alpha   90.00
_cell.angle_beta   90.00
_cell.angle_gamma   90.00
#
_symmetry.space_group_name_H-M   'P 1'
#
loop_
_entity.id
_entity.type
_entity.pdbx_description
1 polymer ?
#
loop_
_entity_poly.entity_id
_entity_poly.type
_entity_poly.pdbx_seq_one_letter_code
_entity_poly.pdbx_strand_id
1 'polypeptide(L)'
;MRIRYDPEVDAMSIVFRETTVTTRPLAEGIAAEYDAEGRLAGIEILDALKRFGDRSTLRQVILEGIGPGASPAAGVAEAPTDYRRREPEDAPPEPEERPD
;
A
#
# COMPACT_ATOMS: atom_id res chain seq x y z
N MET A 1 -14.16 4.96 -5.61
CA MET A 1 -13.18 4.63 -6.65
C MET A 1 -13.87 4.67 -8.02
N ARG A 2 -13.23 5.27 -9.02
CA ARG A 2 -13.70 5.39 -10.40
C ARG A 2 -12.53 5.19 -11.36
N ILE A 3 -12.74 4.44 -12.43
CA ILE A 3 -11.80 4.32 -13.55
C ILE A 3 -12.46 4.97 -14.76
N ARG A 4 -11.78 5.89 -15.44
CA ARG A 4 -12.29 6.56 -16.65
C ARG A 4 -11.21 6.57 -17.72
N TYR A 5 -11.60 6.25 -18.95
CA TYR A 5 -10.81 6.50 -20.15
C TYR A 5 -11.50 7.56 -20.98
N ASP A 6 -10.74 8.56 -21.44
CA ASP A 6 -11.18 9.62 -22.34
C ASP A 6 -10.55 9.40 -23.73
N PRO A 7 -11.33 8.91 -24.72
CA PRO A 7 -10.80 8.62 -26.05
C PRO A 7 -10.47 9.87 -26.88
N GLU A 8 -10.95 11.06 -26.50
CA GLU A 8 -10.67 12.29 -27.25
C GLU A 8 -9.23 12.75 -27.06
N VAL A 9 -8.66 12.48 -25.88
CA VAL A 9 -7.30 12.88 -25.49
C VAL A 9 -6.37 11.71 -25.19
N ASP A 10 -6.83 10.47 -25.39
CA ASP A 10 -6.10 9.22 -25.06
C ASP A 10 -5.54 9.22 -23.63
N ALA A 11 -6.40 9.52 -22.65
CA ALA A 11 -6.01 9.59 -21.24
C ALA A 11 -6.88 8.68 -20.36
N MET A 12 -6.26 8.05 -19.36
CA MET A 12 -6.94 7.26 -18.34
C MET A 12 -6.70 7.84 -16.96
N SER A 13 -7.77 7.92 -16.15
CA SER A 13 -7.70 8.24 -14.74
C SER A 13 -8.25 7.10 -13.88
N ILE A 14 -7.54 6.82 -12.79
CA ILE A 14 -7.98 5.93 -11.72
C ILE A 14 -8.08 6.79 -10.47
N VAL A 15 -9.31 7.17 -10.10
CA VAL A 15 -9.59 8.03 -8.96
C VAL A 15 -10.01 7.16 -7.78
N PHE A 16 -9.21 7.12 -6.72
CA PHE A 16 -9.55 6.40 -5.48
C PHE A 16 -10.50 7.24 -4.61
N ARG A 17 -10.22 8.55 -4.50
CA ARG A 17 -10.96 9.53 -3.69
C ARG A 17 -11.05 10.87 -4.43
N GLU A 18 -12.25 11.45 -4.51
CA GLU A 18 -12.45 12.77 -5.10
C GLU A 18 -12.01 13.85 -4.09
N THR A 19 -10.94 14.57 -4.40
CA THR A 19 -10.36 15.63 -3.56
C THR A 19 -9.44 16.52 -4.40
N THR A 20 -9.03 17.66 -3.85
CA THR A 20 -7.91 18.44 -4.41
C THR A 20 -6.62 17.62 -4.28
N VAL A 21 -5.80 17.64 -5.34
CA VAL A 21 -4.58 16.84 -5.44
C VAL A 21 -3.38 17.66 -5.86
N THR A 22 -2.20 17.19 -5.48
CA THR A 22 -0.91 17.56 -6.07
C THR A 22 -0.42 16.42 -6.95
N THR A 23 -0.25 16.68 -8.24
CA THR A 23 0.24 15.70 -9.21
C THR A 23 1.75 15.59 -9.17
N ARG A 24 2.28 14.37 -9.15
CA ARG A 24 3.71 14.07 -9.19
C ARG A 24 4.02 13.06 -10.30
N PRO A 25 4.99 13.33 -11.18
CA PRO A 25 5.36 12.38 -12.22
C PRO A 25 5.99 11.13 -11.60
N LEU A 26 5.59 9.96 -12.10
CA LEU A 26 6.20 8.66 -11.78
C LEU A 26 7.08 8.16 -12.92
N ALA A 27 6.63 8.37 -14.15
CA ALA A 27 7.34 8.05 -15.39
C ALA A 27 6.80 8.94 -16.52
N GLU A 28 7.36 8.83 -17.73
CA GLU A 28 6.83 9.54 -18.90
C GLU A 28 5.33 9.22 -19.07
N GLY A 29 4.49 10.26 -18.99
CA GLY A 29 3.02 10.20 -19.10
C GLY A 29 2.32 9.33 -18.06
N ILE A 30 2.96 9.08 -16.91
CA ILE A 30 2.32 8.44 -15.75
C ILE A 30 2.56 9.34 -14.53
N ALA A 31 1.50 9.73 -13.85
CA ALA A 31 1.57 10.56 -12.65
C ALA A 31 0.71 10.00 -11.51
N ALA A 32 1.16 10.23 -10.27
CA ALA A 32 0.39 9.98 -9.07
C ALA A 32 -0.18 11.29 -8.54
N GLU A 33 -1.42 11.23 -8.06
CA GLU A 33 -2.13 12.36 -7.49
C GLU A 33 -2.27 12.15 -5.98
N TYR A 34 -1.71 13.07 -5.20
CA TYR A 34 -1.70 12.99 -3.74
C TYR A 34 -2.58 14.07 -3.11
N ASP A 35 -3.31 13.74 -2.07
CA ASP A 35 -4.05 14.73 -1.27
C ASP A 35 -3.12 15.60 -0.41
N ALA A 36 -3.72 16.53 0.35
CA ALA A 36 -3.00 17.43 1.24
C ALA A 36 -2.23 16.71 2.36
N GLU A 37 -2.66 15.50 2.74
CA GLU A 37 -1.98 14.66 3.73
C GLU A 37 -0.90 13.76 3.10
N GLY A 38 -0.67 13.88 1.78
CA GLY A 38 0.30 13.06 1.06
C GLY A 38 -0.18 11.63 0.80
N ARG A 39 -1.49 11.34 0.95
CA ARG A 39 -2.08 10.04 0.63
C ARG A 39 -2.44 9.98 -0.83
N LEU A 40 -2.24 8.82 -1.45
CA LEU A 40 -2.64 8.60 -2.84
C LEU A 40 -4.16 8.78 -2.98
N ALA A 41 -4.55 9.65 -3.91
CA ALA A 41 -5.93 9.97 -4.24
C ALA A 41 -6.29 9.49 -5.66
N GLY A 42 -5.31 9.44 -6.57
CA GLY A 42 -5.50 8.95 -7.92
C GLY A 42 -4.21 8.65 -8.68
N ILE A 43 -4.36 8.13 -9.89
CA ILE A 43 -3.31 7.92 -10.88
C ILE A 43 -3.82 8.45 -12.23
N GLU A 44 -2.97 9.19 -12.93
CA GLU A 44 -3.21 9.68 -14.29
C GLU A 44 -2.22 9.03 -15.26
N ILE A 45 -2.74 8.59 -16.42
CA ILE A 45 -1.98 7.97 -17.48
C ILE A 45 -2.35 8.65 -18.80
N LEU A 46 -1.38 9.35 -19.40
CA LEU A 46 -1.50 9.98 -20.72
C LEU A 46 -1.06 8.99 -21.81
N ASP A 47 -1.40 9.25 -23.08
CA ASP A 47 -1.29 8.33 -24.23
C ASP A 47 -1.50 6.86 -23.84
N ALA A 48 -2.66 6.59 -23.24
CA ALA A 48 -2.95 5.31 -22.60
C ALA A 48 -2.83 4.14 -23.60
N LEU A 49 -3.26 4.31 -24.85
CA LEU A 49 -3.11 3.29 -25.88
C LEU A 49 -1.63 2.97 -26.15
N LYS A 50 -0.77 3.98 -26.29
CA LYS A 50 0.68 3.76 -26.49
C LYS A 50 1.29 2.95 -25.34
N ARG A 51 0.79 3.13 -24.12
CA ARG A 51 1.30 2.49 -22.90
C ARG A 51 0.73 1.09 -22.66
N PHE A 52 -0.53 0.85 -23.06
CA PHE A 52 -1.22 -0.42 -22.87
C PHE A 52 -1.18 -1.33 -24.10
N GLY A 53 -0.64 -0.85 -25.23
CA GLY A 53 -0.56 -1.56 -26.49
C GLY A 53 -1.54 -1.00 -27.51
N ASP A 54 -2.76 -1.55 -27.56
CA ASP A 54 -3.78 -1.09 -28.48
C ASP A 54 -5.17 -1.00 -27.82
N ARG A 55 -6.19 -0.65 -28.61
CA ARG A 55 -7.58 -0.52 -28.12
C ARG A 55 -8.16 -1.83 -27.59
N SER A 56 -7.55 -2.98 -27.89
CA SER A 56 -7.98 -4.27 -27.37
C SER A 56 -7.76 -4.38 -25.86
N THR A 57 -6.71 -3.75 -25.34
CA THR A 57 -6.39 -3.78 -23.91
C THR A 57 -7.45 -3.09 -23.06
N LEU A 58 -8.16 -2.10 -23.63
CA LEU A 58 -9.23 -1.37 -22.94
C LEU A 58 -10.60 -2.09 -22.98
N ARG A 59 -10.70 -3.28 -23.58
CA ARG A 59 -11.98 -4.01 -23.68
C ARG A 59 -12.46 -4.57 -22.35
N GLN A 60 -11.55 -4.93 -21.45
CA GLN A 60 -11.89 -5.57 -20.18
C GLN A 60 -10.94 -5.10 -19.07
N VAL A 61 -11.52 -4.76 -17.93
CA VAL A 61 -10.79 -4.50 -16.68
C VAL A 61 -11.24 -5.55 -15.66
N ILE A 62 -10.28 -6.26 -15.07
CA ILE A 62 -10.53 -7.25 -14.02
C ILE A 62 -10.05 -6.66 -12.69
N LEU A 63 -10.93 -6.66 -11.68
CA LEU A 63 -10.62 -6.26 -10.31
C LEU A 63 -10.94 -7.44 -9.39
N GLU A 64 -9.93 -7.97 -8.73
CA GLU A 64 -10.05 -9.14 -7.83
C GLU A 64 -9.64 -8.76 -6.41
N GLY A 65 -10.18 -9.49 -5.42
CA GLY A 65 -9.80 -9.30 -4.02
C GLY A 65 -10.21 -7.95 -3.41
N ILE A 66 -11.24 -7.28 -3.95
CA ILE A 66 -11.69 -5.97 -3.47
C ILE A 66 -12.64 -6.11 -2.29
N GLY A 67 -12.35 -5.40 -1.20
CA GLY A 67 -13.14 -5.37 0.03
C GLY A 67 -12.20 -5.20 1.23
N PRO A 68 -12.71 -4.93 2.44
CA PRO A 68 -11.90 -5.19 3.62
C PRO A 68 -11.57 -6.67 3.55
N GLY A 69 -10.31 -7.01 3.26
CA GLY A 69 -9.84 -8.38 3.40
C GLY A 69 -10.33 -8.86 4.76
N ALA A 70 -10.79 -10.11 4.86
CA ALA A 70 -11.13 -10.66 6.16
C ALA A 70 -9.99 -10.30 7.09
N SER A 71 -10.24 -9.36 8.01
CA SER A 71 -9.33 -9.14 9.11
C SER A 71 -9.20 -10.53 9.69
N PRO A 72 -8.01 -11.14 9.80
CA PRO A 72 -7.92 -12.34 10.60
C PRO A 72 -8.52 -11.92 11.92
N ALA A 73 -9.72 -12.44 12.20
CA ALA A 73 -10.50 -12.01 13.33
C ALA A 73 -9.54 -12.08 14.52
N ALA A 74 -9.49 -11.02 15.32
CA ALA A 74 -8.82 -11.07 16.59
C ALA A 74 -9.27 -12.35 17.33
N GLY A 75 -8.36 -13.32 17.45
CA GLY A 75 -8.62 -14.68 17.94
C GLY A 75 -7.81 -15.68 17.11
N VAL A 76 -6.70 -16.25 17.58
CA VAL A 76 -6.36 -16.64 18.94
C VAL A 76 -4.86 -16.39 19.13
N ALA A 77 -4.48 -15.76 20.23
CA ALA A 77 -3.12 -15.86 20.71
C ALA A 77 -2.88 -17.33 21.09
N GLU A 78 -2.31 -18.12 20.19
CA GLU A 78 -1.62 -19.32 20.62
C GLU A 78 -0.37 -18.85 21.36
N ALA A 79 -0.48 -18.81 22.68
CA ALA A 79 0.69 -18.78 23.53
C ALA A 79 1.53 -20.02 23.18
N PRO A 80 2.79 -19.87 22.74
CA PRO A 80 3.70 -21.00 22.75
C PRO A 80 3.86 -21.39 24.21
N THR A 81 3.40 -22.60 24.52
CA THR A 81 3.69 -23.28 25.76
C THR A 81 5.22 -23.30 25.96
N ASP A 82 5.59 -22.70 27.08
CA ASP A 82 6.85 -22.79 27.80
C ASP A 82 7.87 -23.84 27.30
N TYR A 83 9.08 -23.38 27.00
CA TYR A 83 10.30 -24.01 27.52
C TYR A 83 11.35 -22.94 27.78
N ARG A 84 11.17 -22.18 28.86
CA ARG A 84 12.26 -21.42 29.47
C ARG A 84 13.06 -22.38 30.37
N ARG A 85 14.15 -22.93 29.84
CA ARG A 85 15.37 -23.11 30.63
C ARG A 85 16.45 -22.25 29.98
N ARG A 86 16.53 -20.98 30.39
CA ARG A 86 17.73 -20.17 30.14
C ARG A 86 18.80 -20.67 31.10
N GLU A 87 19.94 -21.09 30.57
CA GLU A 87 21.13 -21.33 31.38
C GLU A 87 21.60 -20.00 32.02
N PRO A 88 22.26 -20.05 33.19
CA PRO A 88 22.51 -18.87 34.02
C PRO A 88 23.66 -17.97 33.53
N GLU A 89 24.23 -18.21 32.35
CA GLU A 89 25.46 -17.52 31.92
C GLU A 89 25.27 -16.06 31.46
N ASP A 90 24.05 -15.64 31.14
CA ASP A 90 23.78 -14.29 30.60
C ASP A 90 23.14 -13.33 31.64
N ALA A 91 23.18 -13.68 32.93
CA ALA A 91 22.74 -12.75 33.97
C ALA A 91 23.77 -11.59 34.10
N PRO A 92 23.34 -10.31 34.08
CA PRO A 92 24.25 -9.21 34.37
C PRO A 92 24.81 -9.39 35.79
N PRO A 93 26.10 -9.08 36.03
CA PRO A 93 26.70 -9.23 37.35
C PRO A 93 25.94 -8.36 38.37
N GLU A 94 25.67 -8.92 39.55
CA GLU A 94 25.02 -8.19 40.62
C GLU A 94 25.87 -6.97 41.04
N PRO A 95 25.24 -5.84 41.39
CA PRO A 95 25.98 -4.64 41.76
C PRO A 95 26.79 -4.87 43.03
N GLU A 96 28.10 -4.61 42.98
CA GLU A 96 28.99 -4.67 44.14
C GLU A 96 28.43 -3.80 45.29
N GLU A 97 28.12 -4.43 46.42
CA GLU A 97 27.80 -3.74 47.66
C GLU A 97 29.03 -2.93 48.09
N ARG A 98 28.86 -1.60 48.14
CA ARG A 98 29.88 -0.70 48.68
C ARG A 98 29.95 -0.93 50.20
N PRO A 99 31.14 -1.16 50.79
CA PRO A 99 31.26 -1.26 52.23
C PRO A 99 31.06 0.11 52.89
N ASP A 100 30.45 0.10 54.07
CA ASP A 100 30.20 1.26 54.95
C ASP A 100 31.49 1.94 55.47
#